data_AF-A0A9X0DKA3-F1
#
_entry.id   AF-A0A9X0DKA3-F1
#
_cell.length_a   1.000
_cell.length_b   1.000
_cell.length_c   1.000
_cell.angle_alpha   90.00
_cell.angle_beta   90.00
_cell.angle_gamma   90.00
#
_symmetry.space_group_name_H-M   'P 1'
#
loop_
_entity.id
_entity.type
_entity.pdbx_description
1 polymer ?
#
loop_
_entity_poly.entity_id
_entity_poly.type
_entity_poly.pdbx_seq_one_letter_code
_entity_poly.pdbx_strand_id
1 'polypeptide(L)'
;MEKEMDINIGDNTNKEPSKAPSLKPSTLCALWLVALLDRGNIGSANIFGIQKDLHMQGNDFNIALLIVVIVLIVFEIPCNALLKFSSPQIVLTGEIFLLGITGIGEGLVTNVAGFNAMRFFVGLFEAGIIPGIAISQRGELIHLHSHSKCLHFESVLSSV
;
A
#
# COMPACT_ATOMS: atom_id res chain seq x y z
N MET A 1 10.27 29.03 -40.66
CA MET A 1 10.74 29.87 -39.54
C MET A 1 10.19 29.28 -38.26
N GLU A 2 10.65 28.07 -37.93
CA GLU A 2 10.79 27.65 -36.53
C GLU A 2 11.62 28.72 -35.80
N LYS A 3 11.08 29.21 -34.69
CA LYS A 3 11.90 29.70 -33.59
C LYS A 3 11.39 29.01 -32.33
N GLU A 4 12.17 28.01 -31.94
CA GLU A 4 12.37 27.53 -30.58
C GLU A 4 12.18 28.65 -29.55
N MET A 5 11.29 28.43 -28.59
CA MET A 5 11.39 29.05 -27.28
C MET A 5 11.29 27.94 -26.26
N ASP A 6 12.46 27.35 -26.07
CA ASP A 6 12.82 26.39 -25.06
C ASP A 6 12.31 26.74 -23.66
N ILE A 7 11.75 25.71 -23.02
CA ILE A 7 12.17 25.22 -21.71
C ILE A 7 12.05 26.22 -20.55
N ASN A 8 10.96 26.06 -19.80
CA ASN A 8 11.01 26.20 -18.34
C ASN A 8 10.37 24.98 -17.64
N ILE A 9 10.72 23.79 -18.15
CA ILE A 9 10.57 22.53 -17.40
C ILE A 9 11.86 22.40 -16.57
N GLY A 10 11.94 23.16 -15.49
CA GLY A 10 13.21 23.23 -14.76
C GLY A 10 13.21 24.04 -13.49
N ASP A 11 12.16 24.04 -12.65
CA ASP A 11 12.35 24.40 -11.23
C ASP A 11 11.28 23.91 -10.24
N ASN A 12 10.87 22.66 -10.32
CA ASN A 12 10.09 22.02 -9.23
C ASN A 12 10.40 20.52 -9.06
N THR A 13 11.51 20.06 -9.64
CA THR A 13 12.10 18.74 -9.41
C THR A 13 13.18 18.75 -8.32
N ASN A 14 13.45 19.90 -7.70
CA ASN A 14 14.37 20.07 -6.56
C ASN A 14 13.69 19.86 -5.19
N LYS A 15 12.89 18.80 -5.08
CA LYS A 15 12.94 18.03 -3.83
C LYS A 15 13.77 16.81 -4.17
N GLU A 16 15.05 16.85 -3.78
CA GLU A 16 15.83 15.62 -3.61
C GLU A 16 14.89 14.59 -2.97
N PRO A 17 14.76 13.37 -3.54
CA PRO A 17 13.89 12.37 -2.97
C PRO A 17 14.35 12.16 -1.54
N SER A 18 13.56 12.69 -0.59
CA SER A 18 13.72 12.61 0.85
C SER A 18 14.36 11.28 1.17
N LYS A 19 15.68 11.34 1.46
CA LYS A 19 16.59 10.25 1.82
C LYS A 19 15.79 8.98 2.14
N ALA A 20 15.50 8.17 1.11
CA ALA A 20 14.70 6.98 1.28
C ALA A 20 15.53 6.06 2.18
N PRO A 21 15.15 5.83 3.44
CA PRO A 21 15.91 4.92 4.28
C PRO A 21 15.70 3.54 3.65
N SER A 22 16.78 2.77 3.56
CA SER A 22 16.83 1.45 2.94
C SER A 22 15.80 0.51 3.57
N LEU A 23 14.57 0.52 3.05
CA LEU A 23 13.54 -0.42 3.43
C LEU A 23 13.96 -1.75 2.82
N LYS A 24 14.42 -2.66 3.66
CA LYS A 24 14.90 -3.96 3.20
C LYS A 24 13.75 -4.67 2.47
N PRO A 25 14.01 -5.38 1.37
CA PRO A 25 12.98 -6.10 0.61
C PRO A 25 12.15 -7.05 1.49
N SER A 26 12.74 -7.54 2.59
CA SER A 26 12.06 -8.33 3.62
C SER A 26 10.82 -7.65 4.24
N THR A 27 10.85 -6.34 4.49
CA THR A 27 9.72 -5.64 5.13
C THR A 27 8.55 -5.45 4.16
N LEU A 28 8.84 -5.18 2.88
CA LEU A 28 7.82 -5.10 1.83
C LEU A 28 7.16 -6.47 1.59
N CYS A 29 7.92 -7.55 1.61
CA CYS A 29 7.38 -8.90 1.54
C CYS A 29 6.46 -9.21 2.74
N ALA A 30 6.88 -8.85 3.96
CA ALA A 30 6.06 -9.06 5.16
C ALA A 30 4.74 -8.26 5.11
N LEU A 31 4.80 -7.01 4.66
CA LEU A 31 3.64 -6.15 4.41
C LEU A 31 2.66 -6.79 3.43
N TRP A 32 3.17 -7.26 2.30
CA TRP A 32 2.35 -7.90 1.27
C TRP A 32 1.73 -9.21 1.77
N LEU A 33 2.47 -9.99 2.57
CA LEU A 33 1.96 -11.21 3.19
C LEU A 33 0.84 -10.93 4.19
N VAL A 34 0.97 -9.89 5.02
CA VAL A 34 -0.06 -9.50 5.98
C VAL A 34 -1.33 -9.03 5.23
N ALA A 35 -1.18 -8.25 4.17
CA ALA A 35 -2.31 -7.84 3.33
C ALA A 35 -2.99 -9.03 2.62
N LEU A 36 -2.21 -10.03 2.18
CA LEU A 36 -2.76 -11.28 1.64
C LEU A 36 -3.48 -12.09 2.70
N LEU A 37 -2.94 -12.13 3.92
CA LEU A 37 -3.52 -12.85 5.05
C LEU A 37 -4.88 -12.27 5.42
N ASP A 38 -5.02 -10.94 5.48
CA ASP A 38 -6.29 -10.27 5.78
C ASP A 38 -7.38 -10.64 4.75
N ARG A 39 -7.03 -10.55 3.46
CA ARG A 39 -7.94 -10.92 2.35
C ARG A 39 -8.34 -12.41 2.39
N GLY A 40 -7.41 -13.29 2.76
CA GLY A 40 -7.67 -14.73 2.89
C GLY A 40 -8.46 -15.11 4.15
N ASN A 41 -8.28 -14.38 5.24
CA ASN A 41 -8.93 -14.65 6.53
C ASN A 41 -10.46 -14.53 6.41
N ILE A 42 -10.93 -13.56 5.64
CA ILE A 42 -12.36 -13.30 5.40
C ILE A 42 -13.00 -14.38 4.52
N GLY A 43 -12.26 -14.86 3.51
CA GLY A 43 -12.71 -15.99 2.70
C GLY A 43 -12.88 -17.25 3.52
N SER A 44 -11.96 -17.49 4.48
CA SER A 44 -12.05 -18.62 5.41
C SER A 44 -13.20 -18.46 6.39
N ALA A 45 -13.39 -17.27 6.97
CA ALA A 45 -14.50 -16.97 7.87
C ALA A 45 -15.89 -17.16 7.23
N ASN A 46 -16.00 -16.90 5.92
CA ASN A 46 -17.23 -17.17 5.17
C ASN A 46 -17.57 -18.67 5.15
N ILE A 47 -16.57 -19.53 5.02
CA ILE A 47 -16.74 -21.00 5.03
C ILE A 47 -17.11 -21.48 6.44
N PHE A 48 -16.52 -20.89 7.48
CA PHE A 48 -16.85 -21.18 8.88
C PHE A 48 -18.25 -20.70 9.30
N GLY A 49 -18.91 -19.89 8.47
CA GLY A 49 -20.30 -19.50 8.69
C GLY A 49 -20.47 -18.18 9.44
N ILE A 50 -19.56 -17.22 9.29
CA ILE A 50 -19.69 -15.85 9.85
C ILE A 50 -21.05 -15.20 9.55
N GLN A 51 -21.65 -15.53 8.40
CA GLN A 51 -22.98 -15.04 8.03
C GLN A 51 -24.06 -15.48 9.03
N LYS A 52 -23.97 -16.69 9.56
CA LYS A 52 -24.91 -17.21 10.57
C LYS A 52 -24.64 -16.60 11.94
N ASP A 53 -23.38 -16.42 12.31
CA ASP A 53 -23.00 -15.86 13.62
C ASP A 53 -23.37 -14.38 13.76
N LEU A 54 -23.32 -13.62 12.66
CA LEU A 54 -23.71 -12.21 12.63
C LEU A 54 -25.17 -11.96 12.21
N HIS A 55 -25.95 -13.02 11.97
CA HIS A 55 -27.32 -12.93 11.45
C HIS A 55 -27.43 -12.14 10.13
N MET A 56 -26.43 -12.24 9.26
CA MET A 56 -26.42 -11.59 7.94
C MET A 56 -27.47 -12.23 7.03
N GLN A 57 -28.20 -11.41 6.26
CA GLN A 57 -29.21 -11.87 5.32
C GLN A 57 -28.84 -11.53 3.88
N GLY A 58 -29.09 -12.47 2.97
CA GLY A 58 -28.97 -12.24 1.53
C GLY A 58 -27.58 -11.75 1.11
N ASN A 59 -27.47 -10.45 0.79
CA ASN A 59 -26.30 -9.85 0.16
C ASN A 59 -25.41 -9.01 1.11
N ASP A 60 -25.69 -9.02 2.42
CA ASP A 60 -24.96 -8.21 3.41
C ASP A 60 -23.45 -8.49 3.40
N PHE A 61 -23.05 -9.75 3.22
CA PHE A 61 -21.64 -10.14 3.13
C PHE A 61 -20.95 -9.51 1.90
N ASN A 62 -21.65 -9.47 0.76
CA ASN A 62 -21.11 -8.84 -0.46
C ASN A 62 -21.06 -7.31 -0.30
N ILE A 63 -22.01 -6.71 0.41
CA ILE A 63 -21.97 -5.27 0.74
C ILE A 63 -20.73 -4.97 1.59
N ALA A 64 -20.44 -5.80 2.60
CA ALA A 64 -19.25 -5.64 3.44
C ALA A 64 -17.94 -5.70 2.64
N LEU A 65 -17.86 -6.59 1.63
CA LEU A 65 -16.72 -6.65 0.70
C LEU A 65 -16.62 -5.40 -0.19
N LEU A 66 -17.74 -4.92 -0.70
CA LEU A 66 -17.78 -3.74 -1.58
C LEU A 66 -17.41 -2.45 -0.84
N ILE A 67 -17.77 -2.32 0.44
CA ILE A 67 -17.39 -1.14 1.25
C ILE A 67 -15.87 -0.97 1.26
N VAL A 68 -15.11 -2.05 1.49
CA VAL A 68 -13.63 -2.01 1.48
C VAL A 68 -13.13 -1.48 0.14
N VAL A 69 -13.65 -2.00 -0.97
CA VAL A 69 -13.23 -1.60 -2.32
C VAL A 69 -13.58 -0.14 -2.61
N ILE A 70 -14.78 0.30 -2.25
CA ILE A 70 -15.23 1.69 -2.49
C ILE A 70 -14.37 2.66 -1.68
N VAL A 71 -14.17 2.39 -0.38
CA VAL A 71 -13.34 3.23 0.49
C VAL A 71 -11.92 3.26 -0.03
N LEU A 72 -11.35 2.11 -0.39
CA LEU A 72 -10.00 2.04 -0.95
C LEU A 72 -9.86 2.95 -2.17
N ILE A 73 -10.75 2.86 -3.16
CA ILE A 73 -10.67 3.68 -4.38
C ILE A 73 -10.80 5.18 -4.07
N VAL A 74 -11.73 5.55 -3.18
CA VAL A 74 -11.96 6.95 -2.80
C VAL A 74 -10.75 7.53 -2.07
N PHE A 75 -10.11 6.75 -1.20
CA PHE A 75 -8.98 7.19 -0.39
C PHE A 75 -7.61 6.97 -1.07
N GLU A 76 -7.54 6.20 -2.15
CA GLU A 76 -6.33 5.99 -2.94
C GLU A 76 -5.82 7.30 -3.56
N ILE A 77 -6.73 8.09 -4.13
CA ILE A 77 -6.41 9.39 -4.75
C ILE A 77 -5.82 10.39 -3.73
N PRO A 78 -6.44 10.66 -2.56
CA PRO A 78 -5.88 11.57 -1.58
C PRO A 78 -4.62 11.00 -0.90
N CYS A 79 -4.52 9.69 -0.64
CA CYS A 79 -3.30 9.11 -0.06
C CYS A 79 -2.10 9.29 -0.99
N ASN A 80 -2.29 9.19 -2.31
CA ASN A 80 -1.23 9.44 -3.28
C ASN A 80 -0.71 10.89 -3.24
N ALA A 81 -1.58 11.86 -2.92
CA ALA A 81 -1.17 13.25 -2.71
C ALA A 81 -0.46 13.45 -1.36
N LEU A 82 -0.90 12.77 -0.30
CA LEU A 82 -0.29 12.79 1.04
C LEU A 82 1.13 12.19 1.06
N LEU A 83 1.39 11.17 0.24
CA LEU A 83 2.72 10.55 0.12
C LEU A 83 3.79 11.45 -0.46
N LYS A 84 3.43 12.58 -1.08
CA LYS A 84 4.39 13.64 -1.42
C LYS A 84 4.93 14.40 -0.20
N PHE A 85 4.25 14.28 0.94
CA PHE A 85 4.58 15.01 2.16
C PHE A 85 5.09 14.12 3.30
N SER A 86 4.81 12.81 3.27
CA SER A 86 5.11 11.88 4.36
C SER A 86 6.17 10.84 3.99
N SER A 87 7.01 10.46 4.96
CA SER A 87 7.96 9.35 4.78
C SER A 87 7.21 8.02 4.65
N PRO A 88 7.37 7.28 3.54
CA PRO A 88 6.60 6.07 3.26
C PRO A 88 6.77 4.97 4.32
N GLN A 89 7.92 4.90 4.99
CA GLN A 89 8.18 3.90 6.03
C GLN A 89 7.30 4.06 7.27
N ILE A 90 7.09 5.30 7.72
CA ILE A 90 6.31 5.57 8.94
C ILE A 90 4.84 5.30 8.67
N VAL A 91 4.37 5.69 7.48
CA VAL A 91 3.00 5.41 7.02
C VAL A 91 2.78 3.89 6.98
N LEU A 92 3.62 3.14 6.27
CA LEU A 92 3.49 1.68 6.17
C LEU A 92 3.51 0.96 7.53
N THR A 93 4.38 1.38 8.46
CA THR A 93 4.44 0.77 9.80
C THR A 93 3.19 1.08 10.62
N GLY A 94 2.67 2.31 10.51
CA GLY A 94 1.41 2.72 11.14
C GLY A 94 0.21 1.95 10.61
N GLU A 95 0.12 1.77 9.29
CA GLU A 95 -0.99 1.02 8.67
C GLU A 95 -1.03 -0.44 9.16
N ILE A 96 0.10 -1.14 9.27
CA ILE A 96 0.12 -2.52 9.78
C ILE A 96 -0.41 -2.57 11.22
N PHE A 97 0.00 -1.62 12.05
CA PHE A 97 -0.42 -1.58 13.45
C PHE A 97 -1.93 -1.35 13.56
N LEU A 98 -2.47 -0.46 12.74
CA LEU A 98 -3.91 -0.19 12.67
C LEU A 98 -4.69 -1.37 12.11
N LEU A 99 -4.19 -2.02 11.05
CA LEU A 99 -4.77 -3.25 10.49
C LEU A 99 -4.82 -4.39 11.51
N GLY A 100 -3.78 -4.55 12.33
CA GLY A 100 -3.77 -5.52 13.42
C GLY A 100 -4.85 -5.23 14.47
N ILE A 101 -5.02 -3.97 14.85
CA ILE A 101 -6.06 -3.55 15.81
C ILE A 101 -7.46 -3.79 15.23
N THR A 102 -7.70 -3.39 13.98
CA THR A 102 -9.00 -3.62 13.33
C THR A 102 -9.29 -5.09 13.12
N GLY A 103 -8.28 -5.92 12.81
CA GLY A 103 -8.45 -7.36 12.66
C GLY A 103 -8.85 -8.05 13.97
N ILE A 104 -8.28 -7.63 15.10
CA ILE A 104 -8.75 -8.09 16.43
C ILE A 104 -10.19 -7.60 16.66
N GLY A 105 -10.49 -6.35 16.30
CA GLY A 105 -11.83 -5.77 16.39
C GLY A 105 -12.88 -6.56 15.60
N GLU A 106 -12.58 -6.98 14.37
CA GLU A 106 -13.48 -7.79 13.54
C GLU A 106 -13.86 -9.13 14.20
N GLY A 107 -12.93 -9.75 14.92
CA GLY A 107 -13.19 -11.01 15.62
C GLY A 107 -14.07 -10.89 16.87
N LEU A 108 -14.23 -9.68 17.44
CA LEU A 108 -15.05 -9.43 18.63
C LEU A 108 -16.45 -8.92 18.30
N VAL A 109 -16.71 -8.54 17.05
CA VAL A 109 -17.99 -7.99 16.64
C VAL A 109 -19.03 -9.10 16.48
N THR A 110 -20.24 -8.87 17.00
CA THR A 110 -21.37 -9.80 16.93
C THR A 110 -22.56 -9.25 16.13
N ASN A 111 -22.39 -8.11 15.46
CA ASN A 111 -23.46 -7.41 14.77
C ASN A 111 -23.04 -6.94 13.37
N VAL A 112 -23.95 -6.99 12.40
CA VAL A 112 -23.71 -6.63 10.99
C VAL A 112 -23.20 -5.19 10.84
N ALA A 113 -23.79 -4.26 11.60
CA ALA A 113 -23.39 -2.84 11.56
C ALA A 113 -21.96 -2.62 12.07
N GLY A 114 -21.57 -3.31 13.15
CA GLY A 114 -20.21 -3.23 13.69
C GLY A 114 -19.18 -3.80 12.71
N PHE A 115 -19.56 -4.84 11.99
CA PHE A 115 -18.68 -5.50 11.04
C PHE A 115 -18.44 -4.63 9.81
N ASN A 116 -19.50 -4.00 9.29
CA ASN A 116 -19.37 -3.01 8.22
C ASN A 116 -18.55 -1.78 8.64
N ALA A 117 -18.62 -1.37 9.92
CA ALA A 117 -17.78 -0.29 10.43
C ALA A 117 -16.29 -0.68 10.46
N MET A 118 -15.96 -1.89 10.92
CA MET A 118 -14.58 -2.38 10.87
C MET A 118 -14.06 -2.47 9.44
N ARG A 119 -14.89 -2.93 8.49
CA ARG A 119 -14.56 -2.97 7.07
C ARG A 119 -14.25 -1.61 6.47
N PHE A 120 -14.98 -0.59 6.89
CA PHE A 120 -14.68 0.78 6.49
C PHE A 120 -13.29 1.21 6.95
N PHE A 121 -12.91 0.93 8.20
CA PHE A 121 -11.59 1.26 8.72
C PHE A 121 -10.48 0.47 8.02
N VAL A 122 -10.67 -0.82 7.76
CA VAL A 122 -9.71 -1.62 6.99
C VAL A 122 -9.47 -1.02 5.60
N GLY A 123 -10.54 -0.66 4.89
CA GLY A 123 -10.42 0.00 3.58
C GLY A 123 -9.71 1.35 3.63
N LEU A 124 -9.88 2.11 4.73
CA LEU A 124 -9.20 3.38 4.96
C LEU A 124 -7.68 3.20 5.15
N PHE A 125 -7.29 2.17 5.91
CA PHE A 125 -5.88 1.88 6.20
C PHE A 125 -5.15 1.19 5.03
N GLU A 126 -5.83 0.31 4.28
CA GLU A 126 -5.25 -0.32 3.09
C GLU A 126 -4.98 0.68 1.93
N ALA A 127 -5.73 1.78 1.85
CA ALA A 127 -5.60 2.76 0.77
C ALA A 127 -4.18 3.39 0.68
N GLY A 128 -3.43 3.44 1.79
CA GLY A 128 -2.06 3.96 1.82
C GLY A 128 -0.98 3.00 1.31
N ILE A 129 -1.28 1.70 1.22
CA ILE A 129 -0.27 0.66 0.96
C ILE A 129 0.21 0.68 -0.49
N ILE A 130 -0.71 0.74 -1.46
CA ILE A 130 -0.40 0.71 -2.90
C ILE A 130 0.55 1.84 -3.32
N PRO A 131 0.27 3.13 -3.01
CA PRO A 131 1.17 4.21 -3.38
C PRO A 131 2.48 4.19 -2.56
N GLY A 132 2.44 3.71 -1.30
CA GLY A 132 3.63 3.55 -0.46
C GLY A 132 4.64 2.54 -1.01
N ILE A 133 4.16 1.37 -1.46
CA ILE A 133 4.99 0.34 -2.09
C ILE A 133 5.53 0.84 -3.44
N ALA A 134 4.71 1.50 -4.25
CA ALA A 134 5.12 1.99 -5.58
C ALA A 134 6.27 3.00 -5.50
N ILE A 135 6.26 3.90 -4.52
CA ILE A 135 7.33 4.86 -4.28
C ILE A 135 8.59 4.14 -3.76
N SER A 136 8.41 3.19 -2.84
CA SER A 136 9.54 2.45 -2.26
C SER A 136 10.27 1.57 -3.31
N GLN A 137 9.52 0.89 -4.18
CA GLN A 137 10.10 0.08 -5.27
C GLN A 137 10.84 0.92 -6.30
N ARG A 138 10.31 2.11 -6.64
CA ARG A 138 10.98 3.03 -7.57
C ARG A 138 12.37 3.44 -7.08
N GLY A 139 12.51 3.69 -5.77
CA GLY A 139 13.80 4.02 -5.17
C GLY A 139 14.82 2.87 -5.26
N GLU A 140 14.38 1.65 -4.97
CA GLU A 140 15.24 0.46 -4.99
C GLU A 140 15.66 0.08 -6.42
N LEU A 141 14.77 0.25 -7.41
CA LEU A 141 15.07 -0.02 -8.82
C LEU A 141 16.13 0.94 -9.39
N ILE A 142 16.09 2.23 -9.01
CA ILE A 142 17.13 3.20 -9.40
C ILE A 142 18.48 2.84 -8.78
N HIS A 143 18.47 2.39 -7.52
CA HIS A 143 19.69 1.94 -6.83
C HIS A 143 20.27 0.67 -7.47
N LEU A 144 19.44 -0.31 -7.80
CA LEU A 144 19.86 -1.54 -8.48
C LEU A 144 20.33 -1.29 -9.93
N HIS A 145 19.68 -0.38 -10.65
CA HIS A 145 20.13 0.03 -11.98
C HIS A 145 21.48 0.76 -11.92
N SER A 146 21.69 1.61 -10.90
CA SER A 146 22.98 2.24 -10.65
C SER A 146 24.07 1.22 -10.29
N HIS A 147 23.73 0.22 -9.45
CA HIS A 147 24.65 -0.83 -9.04
C HIS A 147 25.00 -1.78 -10.18
N SER A 148 24.03 -2.13 -11.03
CA SER A 148 24.23 -2.97 -12.22
C SER A 148 25.10 -2.28 -13.26
N LYS A 149 24.92 -0.97 -13.48
CA LYS A 149 25.82 -0.16 -14.33
C LYS A 149 27.25 -0.10 -13.79
N CYS A 150 27.42 0.01 -12.47
CA CYS A 150 28.74 0.05 -11.82
C CYS A 150 29.48 -1.29 -11.96
N LEU A 151 28.78 -2.42 -11.79
CA LEU A 151 29.33 -3.76 -11.98
C LEU A 151 29.66 -4.07 -13.44
N HIS A 152 28.85 -3.58 -14.39
CA HIS A 152 29.17 -3.67 -15.81
C HIS A 152 30.43 -2.87 -16.16
N PHE A 153 30.62 -1.70 -15.56
CA PHE A 153 31.81 -0.86 -15.76
C PHE A 153 33.07 -1.48 -15.15
N GLU A 154 33.00 -2.05 -13.95
CA GLU A 154 34.12 -2.81 -13.36
C GLU A 154 34.48 -4.06 -14.17
N SER A 155 33.50 -4.79 -14.69
CA SER A 155 33.76 -5.97 -15.52
C SER A 155 34.44 -5.62 -16.85
N VAL A 156 34.11 -4.46 -17.43
CA VAL A 156 34.77 -3.93 -18.64
C VAL A 156 36.19 -3.47 -18.35
N LEU A 157 36.42 -2.81 -17.20
CA LEU A 157 37.76 -2.40 -16.76
C LEU A 157 38.68 -3.58 -16.41
N SER A 158 38.13 -4.68 -15.87
CA SER A 158 38.91 -5.88 -15.57
C SER A 158 39.23 -6.74 -16.81
N SER A 159 38.63 -6.43 -17.96
CA SER A 159 38.82 -7.15 -19.23
C SER A 159 39.77 -6.43 -20.21
N VAL A 160 40.32 -5.27 -19.82
CA VAL A 160 41.33 -4.47 -20.56
C VAL A 160 42.61 -4.43 -19.75
#